data_AF-A0AAV0LXK9-F1
#
_entry.id   AF-A0AAV0LXK9-F1
#
_cell.length_a   1.000
_cell.length_b   1.000
_cell.length_c   1.000
_cell.angle_alpha   90.00
_cell.angle_beta   90.00
_cell.angle_gamma   90.00
#
_symmetry.space_group_name_H-M   'P 1'
#
loop_
_entity.id
_entity.type
_entity.pdbx_description
1 polymer ?
#
loop_
_entity_poly.entity_id
_entity_poly.type
_entity_poly.pdbx_seq_one_letter_code
_entity_poly.pdbx_strand_id
1 'polypeptide(L)'
;MHKEPEVVKNFILKTLRLQSWEKKIDRFHLGEGVMPASFKVLHDPVRNYETLMADFGESAIGRVAPVDSGFWWIILLRAYTKSTGSLCLSEGFDTFPTLLCADGCCMIDRRMVSSCKSCCFI
;
A
#
# COMPACT_ATOMS: atom_id res chain seq x y z
N MET A 1 -7.14 12.61 -20.07
CA MET A 1 -7.11 11.24 -19.52
C MET A 1 -8.50 10.64 -19.63
N HIS A 2 -8.60 9.34 -19.94
CA HIS A 2 -9.89 8.64 -19.98
C HIS A 2 -10.54 8.70 -18.59
N LYS A 3 -11.83 9.05 -18.54
CA LYS A 3 -12.61 9.26 -17.31
C LYS A 3 -13.12 7.94 -16.74
N GLU A 4 -12.23 7.00 -16.44
CA GLU A 4 -12.60 5.74 -15.80
C GLU A 4 -12.11 5.73 -14.33
N PRO A 5 -12.71 6.51 -13.43
CA PRO A 5 -12.30 6.55 -12.03
C PRO A 5 -12.58 5.22 -11.32
N GLU A 6 -13.47 4.39 -11.84
CA GLU A 6 -13.89 3.14 -11.20
C GLU A 6 -12.75 2.12 -11.04
N VAL A 7 -11.82 2.04 -11.99
CA VAL A 7 -10.66 1.14 -11.85
C VAL A 7 -9.76 1.58 -10.69
N VAL A 8 -9.54 2.89 -10.55
CA VAL A 8 -8.72 3.46 -9.47
C VAL A 8 -9.42 3.31 -8.13
N LYS A 9 -10.73 3.54 -8.07
CA LYS A 9 -11.55 3.32 -6.87
C LYS A 9 -11.50 1.86 -6.42
N ASN A 10 -11.70 0.92 -7.35
CA ASN A 10 -11.64 -0.51 -7.06
C ASN A 10 -10.25 -0.91 -6.57
N PHE A 11 -9.19 -0.39 -7.19
CA PHE A 11 -7.82 -0.61 -6.76
C PHE A 11 -7.59 -0.12 -5.31
N ILE A 12 -7.96 1.13 -5.00
CA ILE A 12 -7.80 1.73 -3.66
C ILE A 12 -8.54 0.89 -2.60
N LEU A 13 -9.80 0.52 -2.87
CA LEU A 13 -10.62 -0.25 -1.92
C LEU A 13 -10.11 -1.68 -1.73
N LYS A 14 -9.70 -2.37 -2.80
CA LYS A 14 -9.18 -3.74 -2.72
C LYS A 14 -7.85 -3.78 -1.99
N THR A 15 -6.95 -2.84 -2.28
CA THR A 15 -5.64 -2.76 -1.61
C THR A 15 -5.76 -2.39 -0.13
N LEU A 16 -6.71 -1.52 0.25
CA LEU A 16 -7.02 -1.28 1.67
C LEU A 16 -7.47 -2.57 2.38
N ARG A 17 -8.33 -3.38 1.76
CA ARG A 17 -8.74 -4.65 2.35
C ARG A 17 -7.53 -5.57 2.58
N LEU A 18 -6.60 -5.62 1.65
CA LEU A 18 -5.34 -6.36 1.82
C LEU A 18 -4.48 -5.79 2.95
N GLN A 19 -4.47 -4.46 3.13
CA GLN A 19 -3.78 -3.80 4.25
C GLN A 19 -4.34 -4.23 5.62
N SER A 20 -5.60 -4.60 5.72
CA SER A 20 -6.21 -5.09 6.98
C SER A 20 -5.91 -6.56 7.30
N TRP A 21 -5.28 -7.31 6.38
CA TRP A 21 -4.98 -8.72 6.60
C TRP A 21 -3.88 -8.93 7.64
N GLU A 22 -3.93 -10.06 8.34
CA GLU A 22 -2.80 -10.49 9.18
C GLU A 22 -1.64 -10.89 8.25
N LYS A 23 -0.49 -10.24 8.44
CA LYS A 23 0.68 -10.40 7.58
C LYS A 23 1.81 -11.00 8.38
N LYS A 24 2.31 -12.15 7.94
CA LYS A 24 3.44 -12.84 8.55
C LYS A 24 4.49 -13.14 7.51
N ILE A 25 5.72 -12.69 7.77
CA ILE A 25 6.90 -13.10 7.02
C ILE A 25 7.77 -13.92 7.98
N ASP A 26 7.85 -15.22 7.72
CA ASP A 26 8.48 -16.23 8.60
C ASP A 26 7.92 -16.23 10.04
N ARG A 27 8.63 -15.57 10.96
CA ARG A 27 8.30 -15.45 12.40
C ARG A 27 7.98 -14.01 12.81
N PHE A 28 7.98 -13.08 11.86
CA PHE A 28 7.72 -11.67 12.12
C PHE A 28 6.33 -11.31 11.62
N HIS A 29 5.56 -10.66 12.49
CA HIS A 29 4.32 -9.99 12.12
C HIS A 29 4.68 -8.63 11.52
N LEU A 30 4.18 -8.34 10.33
CA LEU A 30 4.33 -7.01 9.75
C LEU A 30 3.38 -6.03 10.47
N GLY A 31 3.79 -4.77 10.56
CA GLY A 31 2.99 -3.72 11.19
C GLY A 31 1.61 -3.57 10.56
N GLU A 32 0.65 -3.14 11.37
CA GLU A 32 -0.63 -2.67 10.88
C GLU A 32 -0.40 -1.47 9.95
N GLY A 33 -1.00 -1.49 8.76
CA GLY A 33 -0.83 -0.42 7.76
C GLY A 33 0.19 -0.69 6.64
N VAL A 34 0.96 -1.79 6.68
CA VAL A 34 1.85 -2.14 5.56
C VAL A 34 1.04 -2.43 4.29
N MET A 35 1.37 -1.72 3.21
CA MET A 35 0.78 -1.95 1.89
C MET A 35 1.50 -3.08 1.16
N PRO A 36 0.80 -3.92 0.37
CA PRO A 36 1.45 -4.98 -0.38
C PRO A 36 2.36 -4.42 -1.48
N ALA A 37 3.45 -5.13 -1.78
CA ALA A 37 4.30 -4.88 -2.94
C ALA A 37 3.54 -5.17 -4.24
N SER A 38 2.80 -6.29 -4.25
CA SER A 38 1.97 -6.69 -5.39
C SER A 38 0.79 -7.55 -4.92
N PHE A 39 -0.15 -7.81 -5.82
CA PHE A 39 -1.18 -8.83 -5.59
C PHE A 39 -1.52 -9.54 -6.90
N LYS A 40 -2.03 -10.76 -6.79
CA LYS A 40 -2.48 -11.59 -7.89
C LYS A 40 -3.94 -11.95 -7.70
N VAL A 41 -4.66 -12.07 -8.81
CA VAL A 41 -6.03 -12.60 -8.81
C VAL A 41 -5.94 -14.09 -9.10
N LEU A 42 -6.38 -14.91 -8.16
CA LEU A 42 -6.49 -16.35 -8.32
C LEU A 42 -7.95 -16.69 -8.59
N HIS A 43 -8.20 -17.34 -9.73
CA HIS A 43 -9.52 -17.80 -10.11
C HIS A 43 -9.66 -19.28 -9.78
N ASP A 44 -10.63 -19.64 -8.95
CA ASP A 44 -10.97 -21.04 -8.67
C ASP A 44 -12.08 -21.48 -9.64
N PRO A 45 -11.79 -22.36 -10.61
CA PRO A 45 -12.77 -22.77 -11.62
C PRO A 45 -13.88 -23.67 -11.06
N VAL A 46 -13.70 -24.27 -9.87
CA VAL A 46 -14.68 -25.20 -9.28
C VAL A 46 -15.74 -24.42 -8.51
N ARG A 47 -15.32 -23.42 -7.74
CA ARG A 47 -16.20 -22.62 -6.88
C ARG A 47 -16.62 -21.29 -7.54
N ASN A 48 -16.09 -20.97 -8.72
CA ASN A 48 -16.34 -19.75 -9.49
C ASN A 48 -16.20 -18.47 -8.64
N TYR A 49 -15.15 -18.42 -7.81
CA TYR A 49 -14.81 -17.26 -6.99
C TYR A 49 -13.39 -16.82 -7.27
N GLU A 50 -13.16 -15.51 -7.11
CA GLU A 50 -11.85 -14.88 -7.25
C GLU A 50 -11.29 -14.57 -5.86
N THR A 51 -10.05 -15.00 -5.63
CA THR A 51 -9.30 -14.66 -4.42
C THR A 51 -8.16 -13.73 -4.78
N LEU A 52 -7.94 -12.70 -3.97
CA LEU A 52 -6.76 -11.87 -4.09
C LEU A 52 -5.66 -12.45 -3.21
N MET A 53 -4.48 -12.69 -3.78
CA MET A 53 -3.31 -13.08 -3.03
C MET A 53 -2.33 -11.92 -3.04
N ALA A 54 -2.07 -11.34 -1.87
CA ALA A 54 -1.11 -10.25 -1.71
C ALA A 54 0.30 -10.80 -1.47
N ASP A 55 1.31 -10.05 -1.93
CA ASP A 55 2.73 -10.23 -1.62
C ASP A 55 3.22 -8.97 -0.91
N PHE A 56 3.66 -9.10 0.32
CA PHE A 56 4.18 -8.03 1.17
C PHE A 56 5.72 -7.99 1.20
N GLY A 57 6.38 -8.67 0.26
CA GLY A 57 7.84 -8.75 0.17
C GLY A 57 8.39 -10.10 0.65
N GLU A 58 7.53 -11.04 1.05
CA GLU A 58 7.95 -12.41 1.36
C GLU A 58 8.49 -13.16 0.14
N SER A 59 8.01 -12.82 -1.06
CA SER A 59 8.50 -13.40 -2.31
C SER A 59 9.71 -12.65 -2.88
N ALA A 60 10.06 -11.49 -2.32
CA ALA A 60 11.16 -10.66 -2.80
C ALA A 60 12.52 -11.21 -2.31
N ILE A 61 13.51 -11.23 -3.21
CA ILE A 61 14.89 -11.64 -2.89
C ILE A 61 15.46 -10.64 -1.88
N GLY A 62 15.66 -11.09 -0.64
CA GLY A 62 16.19 -10.26 0.45
C GLY A 62 15.17 -9.69 1.43
N ARG A 63 13.86 -10.00 1.30
CA ARG A 63 12.80 -9.62 2.26
C ARG A 63 12.73 -8.12 2.55
N VAL A 64 12.74 -7.33 1.48
CA VAL A 64 12.69 -5.88 1.56
C VAL A 64 11.26 -5.42 1.83
N ALA A 65 11.06 -4.56 2.82
CA ALA A 65 9.75 -4.00 3.13
C ALA A 65 9.27 -3.08 1.99
N PRO A 66 8.00 -3.19 1.53
CA PRO A 66 7.47 -2.41 0.42
C PRO A 66 7.00 -1.01 0.86
N VAL A 67 7.92 -0.21 1.39
CA VAL A 67 7.58 1.12 1.94
C VAL A 67 7.01 2.04 0.85
N ASP A 68 7.47 1.85 -0.39
CA ASP A 68 7.13 2.67 -1.55
C ASP A 68 5.68 2.50 -1.95
N SER A 69 5.17 1.27 -1.82
CA SER A 69 3.76 0.95 -2.09
C SER A 69 2.84 1.79 -1.22
N GLY A 70 3.22 2.04 0.04
CA GLY A 70 2.49 2.93 0.94
C GLY A 70 2.46 4.38 0.44
N PHE A 71 3.63 4.92 0.09
CA PHE A 71 3.75 6.28 -0.42
C PHE A 71 2.97 6.50 -1.71
N TRP A 72 3.10 5.60 -2.69
CA TRP A 72 2.36 5.68 -3.95
C TRP A 72 0.86 5.58 -3.76
N TRP A 73 0.39 4.76 -2.81
CA TRP A 73 -1.03 4.64 -2.52
C TRP A 73 -1.63 5.94 -1.99
N ILE A 74 -0.93 6.65 -1.10
CA ILE A 74 -1.37 7.96 -0.59
C ILE A 74 -1.45 8.99 -1.73
N ILE A 75 -0.44 9.02 -2.60
CA ILE A 75 -0.43 9.93 -3.76
C ILE A 75 -1.60 9.61 -4.71
N LEU A 76 -1.84 8.33 -4.98
CA LEU A 76 -2.94 7.89 -5.84
C LEU A 76 -4.30 8.25 -5.23
N LEU A 77 -4.48 8.06 -3.93
CA LEU A 77 -5.69 8.45 -3.22
C LEU A 77 -5.92 9.97 -3.31
N ARG A 78 -4.89 10.79 -3.04
CA ARG A 78 -4.96 12.26 -3.19
C ARG A 78 -5.29 12.68 -4.63
N ALA A 79 -4.70 12.01 -5.62
CA ALA A 79 -4.99 12.28 -7.04
C ALA A 79 -6.44 11.91 -7.40
N TYR A 80 -6.90 10.75 -6.92
CA TYR A 80 -8.26 10.27 -7.14
C TYR A 80 -9.30 11.21 -6.53
N THR A 81 -9.16 11.60 -5.25
CA THR A 81 -10.09 12.50 -4.57
C THR A 81 -10.11 13.88 -5.23
N LYS A 82 -8.96 14.42 -5.64
CA LYS A 82 -8.88 15.66 -6.42
C LYS A 82 -9.55 15.55 -7.79
N SER A 83 -9.40 14.43 -8.50
CA SER A 83 -9.98 14.24 -9.84
C SER A 83 -11.49 14.00 -9.84
N THR A 84 -12.02 13.39 -8.77
CA THR A 84 -13.44 12.99 -8.67
C THR A 84 -14.27 13.90 -7.76
N GLY A 85 -13.62 14.78 -6.99
CA GLY A 85 -14.28 15.61 -5.98
C GLY A 85 -14.86 14.81 -4.81
N SER A 86 -14.55 13.51 -4.71
CA SER A 86 -15.13 12.61 -3.71
C SER A 86 -14.31 12.64 -2.40
N LEU A 87 -14.63 13.59 -1.51
CA LEU A 87 -14.01 13.70 -0.18
C LEU A 87 -14.34 12.51 0.74
N CYS A 88 -15.48 11.86 0.53
CA CYS A 88 -16.01 10.78 1.37
C CYS A 88 -15.11 9.53 1.43
N LEU A 89 -14.25 9.33 0.42
CA LEU A 89 -13.24 8.27 0.47
C LEU A 89 -12.11 8.65 1.44
N SER A 90 -11.59 9.89 1.38
CA SER A 90 -10.46 10.33 2.22
C SER A 90 -10.73 10.25 3.72
N GLU A 91 -11.91 10.68 4.17
CA GLU A 91 -12.25 10.77 5.60
C GLU A 91 -12.27 9.39 6.30
N GLY A 92 -12.56 8.31 5.56
CA GLY A 92 -12.50 6.94 6.09
C GLY A 92 -11.07 6.41 6.22
N PHE A 93 -10.09 7.02 5.54
CA PHE A 93 -8.71 6.56 5.48
C PHE A 93 -7.76 7.30 6.41
N ASP A 94 -8.14 8.46 6.97
CA ASP A 94 -7.30 9.32 7.82
C ASP A 94 -6.89 8.67 9.17
N THR A 95 -7.45 7.50 9.51
CA THR A 95 -7.13 6.76 10.73
C THR A 95 -5.85 5.91 10.64
N PHE A 96 -5.34 5.62 9.44
CA PHE A 96 -4.17 4.77 9.21
C PHE A 96 -2.86 5.45 8.71
N PRO A 97 -2.79 6.69 8.17
CA PRO A 97 -1.54 7.23 7.64
C PRO A 97 -0.60 7.76 8.74
N THR A 98 -1.10 7.98 9.96
CA THR A 98 -0.34 8.57 11.08
C THR A 98 0.69 7.63 11.71
N LEU A 99 0.69 6.33 11.39
CA LEU A 99 1.66 5.37 11.92
C LEU A 99 2.82 5.03 10.95
N LEU A 100 2.83 5.61 9.74
CA LEU A 100 3.90 5.40 8.75
C LEU A 100 5.16 6.25 8.98
N CYS A 101 5.16 7.13 9.98
CA CYS A 101 6.29 8.01 10.31
C CYS A 101 6.90 7.74 11.71
N ALA A 102 7.05 6.47 12.08
CA ALA A 102 8.03 6.08 13.08
C ALA A 102 9.26 5.48 12.36
N ASP A 103 10.25 6.34 12.14
CA ASP A 103 11.65 6.05 11.81
C ASP A 103 12.01 5.48 10.43
N GLY A 104 12.06 6.37 9.43
CA GLY A 104 13.28 6.48 8.59
C GLY A 104 13.51 5.52 7.42
N CYS A 105 12.50 4.84 6.89
CA CYS A 105 12.69 3.97 5.70
C CYS A 105 12.31 4.66 4.39
N CYS A 106 13.00 5.74 4.03
CA CYS A 106 12.96 6.25 2.64
C CYS A 106 13.89 5.39 1.76
N MET A 107 13.47 5.10 0.52
CA MET A 107 14.27 4.37 -0.48
C MET A 107 15.64 4.98 -0.71
N ILE A 108 16.69 4.28 -0.29
CA ILE A 108 17.94 4.16 -1.04
C ILE A 108 18.40 2.71 -0.85
N ASP A 109 18.23 1.85 -1.86
CA ASP A 109 18.91 0.56 -1.82
C ASP A 109 20.39 0.74 -2.20
N ARG A 110 21.23 0.29 -1.26
CA ARG A 110 22.70 0.15 -1.19
C ARG A 110 23.59 1.37 -1.53
N ARG A 111 24.26 1.82 -0.46
CA ARG A 111 25.54 2.56 -0.41
C ARG A 111 25.39 4.08 -0.45
N MET A 112 25.00 4.68 0.68
CA MET A 112 25.70 5.82 1.28
C MET A 112 25.33 5.94 2.76
N VAL A 113 26.36 5.86 3.60
CA VAL A 113 26.33 6.31 4.98
C VAL A 113 25.99 7.81 4.99
N SER A 114 25.34 8.25 6.07
CA SER A 114 25.19 9.63 6.54
C SER A 114 24.08 10.51 5.96
N SER A 115 23.08 10.70 6.82
CA SER A 115 22.45 11.99 7.17
C SER A 115 21.48 12.60 6.16
N CYS A 116 20.18 12.38 6.35
CA CYS A 116 19.18 13.35 5.95
C CYS A 116 18.06 13.43 7.00
N LYS A 117 18.08 14.51 7.79
CA LYS A 117 17.01 14.90 8.70
C LYS A 117 15.96 15.70 7.92
N SER A 118 14.70 15.49 8.30
CA SER A 118 13.52 16.30 7.94
C SER A 118 12.92 16.09 6.56
N CYS A 119 11.84 15.29 6.51
CA CYS A 119 10.73 15.53 5.59
C CYS A 119 9.42 15.38 6.36
N CYS A 120 8.90 16.51 6.83
CA CYS A 120 7.50 16.67 7.23
C CYS A 120 6.74 17.00 5.94
N PHE A 121 5.82 16.14 5.50
CA PHE A 121 5.02 16.38 4.28
C PHE A 121 3.65 16.99 4.66
N ILE A 122 3.43 18.21 4.19
CA ILE A 122 2.10 18.82 3.95
C ILE A 122 1.70 18.46 2.51
#